data_AF-A0A1V4UR79-F1
#
_entry.id   AF-A0A1V4UR79-F1
#
_cell.length_a   1.000
_cell.length_b   1.000
_cell.length_c   1.000
_cell.angle_alpha   90.00
_cell.angle_beta   90.00
_cell.angle_gamma   90.00
#
_symmetry.space_group_name_H-M   'P 1'
#
loop_
_entity.id
_entity.type
_entity.pdbx_description
1 polymer ?
#
loop_
_entity_poly.entity_id
_entity_poly.type
_entity_poly.pdbx_seq_one_letter_code
_entity_poly.pdbx_strand_id
1 'polypeptide(L)'
;MSSRNETISAGRIRRLEDFILVLRSHLPEIKERYHVSSLEIFGSYVRGEQDQDSDLDILVEYEKVPGMFKYIELENHLGDLLGVKVDLVMKKALKPAIGKQILAEAVPV
;
A
#
# COMPACT_ATOMS: atom_id res chain seq x y z
N MET A 1 42.54 8.58 -0.87
CA MET A 1 41.64 7.55 -1.40
C MET A 1 40.65 7.20 -0.29
N SER A 2 39.40 7.67 -0.36
CA SER A 2 38.24 6.88 -0.83
C SER A 2 38.25 5.49 -0.19
N SER A 3 37.43 5.20 0.82
CA SER A 3 35.98 5.25 0.69
C SER A 3 35.30 5.72 1.98
N ARG A 4 34.30 6.59 1.80
CA ARG A 4 33.38 7.01 2.84
C ARG A 4 32.54 5.80 3.24
N ASN A 5 32.63 5.43 4.52
CA ASN A 5 31.64 4.56 5.14
C ASN A 5 30.43 5.45 5.44
N GLU A 6 29.57 5.65 4.45
CA GLU A 6 28.27 6.30 4.66
C GLU A 6 27.39 5.30 5.41
N THR A 7 27.40 5.46 6.73
CA THR A 7 26.45 4.84 7.66
C THR A 7 25.05 4.93 7.08
N ILE A 8 24.46 3.77 6.83
CA ILE A 8 23.09 3.57 6.37
C ILE A 8 22.15 4.42 7.25
N SER A 9 21.46 5.37 6.63
CA SER A 9 20.49 6.24 7.27
C SER A 9 19.28 5.42 7.70
N ALA A 10 19.28 4.98 8.97
CA ALA A 10 18.04 4.73 9.70
C ALA A 10 17.34 6.09 9.85
N GLY A 11 16.25 6.33 9.11
CA GLY A 11 15.46 7.56 9.21
C GLY A 11 14.98 8.20 7.91
N ARG A 12 15.12 7.56 6.74
CA ARG A 12 14.54 8.09 5.50
C ARG A 12 13.09 7.64 5.36
N ILE A 13 12.15 8.57 5.54
CA ILE A 13 10.74 8.38 5.18
C ILE A 13 10.69 7.97 3.70
N ARG A 14 10.09 6.82 3.42
CA ARG A 14 9.90 6.36 2.04
C ARG A 14 8.82 7.17 1.34
N ARG A 15 9.02 7.40 0.06
CA ARG A 15 8.09 8.18 -0.75
C ARG A 15 7.00 7.27 -1.30
N LEU A 16 5.86 7.85 -1.62
CA LEU A 16 4.76 7.18 -2.30
C LEU A 16 5.25 6.41 -3.56
N GLU A 17 6.12 7.04 -4.34
CA GLU A 17 6.71 6.49 -5.57
C GLU A 17 7.47 5.18 -5.33
N ASP A 18 8.15 5.05 -4.19
CA ASP A 18 8.91 3.85 -3.83
C ASP A 18 7.94 2.67 -3.60
N PHE A 19 6.82 2.91 -2.92
CA PHE A 19 5.79 1.89 -2.69
C PHE A 19 5.10 1.49 -4.00
N ILE A 20 4.74 2.47 -4.85
CA ILE A 20 4.12 2.19 -6.14
C ILE A 20 5.04 1.32 -7.00
N LEU A 21 6.34 1.58 -7.03
CA LEU A 21 7.30 0.79 -7.81
C LEU A 21 7.32 -0.68 -7.37
N VAL A 22 7.38 -0.92 -6.05
CA VAL A 22 7.39 -2.27 -5.48
C VAL A 22 6.07 -2.99 -5.75
N LEU A 23 4.94 -2.32 -5.51
CA LEU A 23 3.61 -2.89 -5.73
C LEU A 23 3.38 -3.20 -7.20
N ARG A 24 3.75 -2.31 -8.14
CA ARG A 24 3.67 -2.58 -9.59
C ARG A 24 4.44 -3.82 -10.00
N SER A 25 5.62 -4.02 -9.42
CA SER A 25 6.49 -5.15 -9.73
C SER A 25 5.89 -6.49 -9.27
N HIS A 26 5.12 -6.48 -8.17
CA HIS A 26 4.48 -7.67 -7.61
C HIS A 26 2.98 -7.77 -7.94
N LEU A 27 2.42 -6.76 -8.62
CA LEU A 27 1.00 -6.69 -8.93
C LEU A 27 0.50 -7.92 -9.69
N PRO A 28 1.20 -8.47 -10.70
CA PRO A 28 0.75 -9.69 -11.38
C PRO A 28 0.59 -10.88 -10.43
N GLU A 29 1.57 -11.09 -9.53
CA GLU A 29 1.52 -12.16 -8.52
C GLU A 29 0.34 -11.94 -7.55
N ILE A 30 0.19 -10.70 -7.05
CA ILE A 30 -0.87 -10.34 -6.11
C ILE A 30 -2.25 -10.58 -6.73
N LYS A 31 -2.44 -10.15 -7.99
CA LYS A 31 -3.70 -10.35 -8.71
C LYS A 31 -4.03 -11.83 -8.88
N GLU A 32 -3.06 -12.64 -9.30
CA GLU A 32 -3.26 -14.07 -9.51
C GLU A 32 -3.55 -14.82 -8.20
N ARG A 33 -2.75 -14.56 -7.16
CA ARG A 33 -2.80 -15.29 -5.89
C ARG A 33 -3.98 -14.90 -5.00
N TYR A 34 -4.40 -13.63 -5.03
CA TYR A 34 -5.42 -13.09 -4.13
C TYR A 34 -6.70 -12.64 -4.84
N HIS A 35 -6.81 -12.83 -6.15
CA HIS A 35 -7.96 -12.39 -6.97
C HIS A 35 -8.28 -10.90 -6.83
N VAL A 36 -7.22 -10.10 -6.72
CA VAL A 36 -7.29 -8.64 -6.66
C VAL A 36 -7.53 -8.11 -8.07
N SER A 37 -8.55 -7.25 -8.21
CA SER A 37 -8.86 -6.50 -9.42
C SER A 37 -7.94 -5.28 -9.55
N SER A 38 -7.86 -4.47 -8.47
CA SER A 38 -7.09 -3.23 -8.43
C SER A 38 -6.58 -2.92 -7.02
N LEU A 39 -5.46 -2.20 -6.97
CA LEU A 39 -4.87 -1.61 -5.76
C LEU A 39 -4.71 -0.10 -5.97
N GLU A 40 -5.08 0.68 -4.97
CA GLU A 40 -4.92 2.14 -4.97
C GLU A 40 -4.38 2.57 -3.60
N ILE A 41 -3.35 3.41 -3.56
CA ILE A 41 -2.82 3.96 -2.31
C ILE A 41 -3.60 5.22 -1.97
N PHE A 42 -3.95 5.41 -0.71
CA PHE A 42 -4.62 6.62 -0.23
C PHE A 42 -4.00 7.12 1.09
N GLY A 43 -4.64 8.09 1.72
CA GLY A 43 -4.25 8.51 3.07
C GLY A 43 -3.06 9.46 3.14
N SER A 44 -2.30 9.38 4.24
CA SER A 44 -1.24 10.34 4.59
C SER A 44 -0.12 10.40 3.55
N TYR A 45 0.27 9.26 2.97
CA TYR A 45 1.30 9.17 1.92
C TYR A 45 0.92 9.88 0.62
N VAL A 46 -0.38 9.94 0.29
CA VAL A 46 -0.89 10.69 -0.86
C VAL A 46 -0.95 12.19 -0.56
N ARG A 47 -1.32 12.57 0.67
CA ARG A 47 -1.40 13.98 1.09
C ARG A 47 -0.04 14.60 1.43
N GLY A 48 1.01 13.80 1.54
CA GLY A 48 2.34 14.27 1.96
C GLY A 48 2.42 14.55 3.47
N GLU A 49 1.48 14.00 4.25
CA GLU A 49 1.34 14.20 5.70
C GLU A 49 1.93 13.03 6.51
N GLN A 50 2.61 12.09 5.85
CA GLN A 50 3.17 10.91 6.52
C GLN A 50 4.35 11.24 7.46
N ASP A 51 4.44 10.50 8.55
CA ASP A 51 5.56 10.48 9.49
C ASP A 51 6.29 9.12 9.45
N GLN A 52 7.23 8.91 10.38
CA GLN A 52 8.05 7.69 10.43
C GLN A 52 7.29 6.45 10.92
N ASP A 53 6.16 6.64 11.60
CA ASP A 53 5.34 5.58 12.17
C ASP A 53 4.03 5.38 11.38
N SER A 54 3.90 6.05 10.23
CA SER A 54 2.69 6.05 9.42
C SER A 54 2.50 4.73 8.68
N ASP A 55 1.34 4.12 8.91
CA ASP A 55 0.82 2.99 8.14
C ASP A 55 0.55 3.41 6.68
N LEU A 56 0.71 2.47 5.75
CA LEU A 56 0.36 2.69 4.34
C LEU A 56 -1.07 2.22 4.08
N ASP A 57 -1.97 3.18 3.86
CA ASP A 57 -3.37 2.93 3.54
C ASP A 57 -3.52 2.47 2.07
N ILE A 58 -4.02 1.26 1.86
CA ILE A 58 -4.22 0.68 0.52
C ILE A 58 -5.68 0.27 0.33
N LEU A 59 -6.33 0.84 -0.69
CA LEU A 59 -7.60 0.34 -1.19
C LEU A 59 -7.38 -0.89 -2.05
N VAL A 60 -8.15 -1.92 -1.77
CA VAL A 60 -8.20 -3.14 -2.57
C VAL A 60 -9.60 -3.34 -3.12
N GLU A 61 -9.66 -3.70 -4.40
CA GLU A 61 -10.85 -4.24 -5.02
C GLU A 61 -10.58 -5.68 -5.43
N TYR A 62 -11.53 -6.57 -5.12
CA TYR A 62 -11.44 -7.97 -5.49
C TYR A 62 -12.46 -8.30 -6.59
N GLU A 63 -12.05 -9.14 -7.54
CA GLU A 63 -12.97 -9.75 -8.50
C GLU A 63 -13.95 -10.69 -7.77
N LYS A 64 -13.41 -11.45 -6.81
CA LYS A 64 -14.16 -12.33 -5.93
C LYS A 64 -13.75 -12.07 -4.49
N VAL A 65 -14.72 -11.73 -3.64
CA VAL A 65 -14.46 -11.42 -2.23
C VAL A 65 -13.72 -12.59 -1.58
N PRO A 66 -12.51 -12.37 -1.03
CA PRO A 66 -11.75 -13.42 -0.38
C PRO A 66 -12.37 -13.77 0.97
N GLY A 67 -12.00 -14.94 1.51
CA GLY A 67 -12.24 -15.22 2.91
C GLY A 67 -11.34 -14.37 3.82
N MET A 68 -11.72 -14.24 5.11
CA MET A 68 -10.98 -13.45 6.10
C MET A 68 -9.48 -13.80 6.18
N PHE A 69 -9.14 -15.10 6.11
CA PHE A 69 -7.74 -15.54 6.13
C PHE A 69 -6.94 -15.00 4.94
N LYS A 70 -7.51 -15.02 3.73
CA LYS A 70 -6.83 -14.52 2.53
C LYS A 70 -6.68 -13.02 2.53
N TYR A 71 -7.64 -12.31 3.12
CA TYR A 71 -7.56 -10.87 3.34
C TYR A 71 -6.39 -10.51 4.26
N ILE A 72 -6.31 -11.15 5.43
CA ILE A 72 -5.23 -10.95 6.40
C ILE A 72 -3.88 -11.40 5.83
N GLU A 73 -3.86 -12.49 5.05
CA GLU A 73 -2.64 -12.95 4.35
C GLU A 73 -2.14 -11.87 3.38
N LEU A 74 -3.01 -11.24 2.60
CA LEU A 74 -2.62 -10.15 1.70
C LEU A 74 -2.10 -8.94 2.47
N GLU A 75 -2.80 -8.51 3.53
CA GLU A 75 -2.38 -7.37 4.36
C GLU A 75 -0.97 -7.59 4.93
N ASN A 76 -0.72 -8.74 5.56
CA ASN A 76 0.60 -9.09 6.08
C ASN A 76 1.63 -9.20 4.96
N HIS A 77 1.28 -9.81 3.83
CA HIS A 77 2.20 -9.97 2.70
C HIS A 77 2.62 -8.63 2.11
N LEU A 78 1.69 -7.68 1.97
CA LEU A 78 2.00 -6.31 1.55
C LEU A 78 2.86 -5.61 2.62
N GLY A 79 2.56 -5.80 3.89
CA GLY A 79 3.33 -5.27 5.00
C GLY A 79 4.77 -5.76 5.02
N ASP A 80 5.00 -7.04 4.78
CA ASP A 80 6.32 -7.66 4.69
C ASP A 80 7.08 -7.21 3.43
N LEU A 81 6.37 -7.18 2.29
CA LEU A 81 6.93 -6.79 1.00
C LEU A 81 7.39 -5.33 1.02
N LEU A 82 6.56 -4.46 1.57
CA LEU A 82 6.88 -3.05 1.67
C LEU A 82 7.80 -2.84 2.86
N GLY A 83 7.67 -3.50 4.00
CA GLY A 83 8.46 -3.23 5.21
C GLY A 83 7.94 -2.02 5.99
N VAL A 84 6.64 -1.75 5.85
CA VAL A 84 5.83 -0.82 6.67
C VAL A 84 4.53 -1.52 6.97
N LYS A 85 3.86 -1.13 8.05
CA LYS A 85 2.53 -1.65 8.32
C LYS A 85 1.54 -1.12 7.27
N VAL A 86 0.68 -2.00 6.78
CA VAL A 86 -0.29 -1.71 5.72
C VAL A 86 -1.68 -1.77 6.33
N ASP A 87 -2.49 -0.74 6.11
CA ASP A 87 -3.92 -0.78 6.41
C ASP A 87 -4.66 -1.07 5.09
N LEU A 88 -5.10 -2.32 4.95
CA LEU A 88 -5.84 -2.74 3.77
C LEU A 88 -7.31 -2.37 3.98
N VAL A 89 -7.93 -1.73 2.99
CA VAL A 89 -9.34 -1.33 3.04
C VAL A 89 -10.05 -1.76 1.76
N MET A 90 -11.17 -2.46 1.89
CA MET A 90 -11.98 -2.82 0.72
C MET A 90 -12.64 -1.58 0.12
N LYS A 91 -12.40 -1.29 -1.16
CA LYS A 91 -13.02 -0.19 -1.90
C LYS A 91 -14.56 -0.21 -1.80
N LYS A 92 -15.16 -1.40 -1.80
CA LYS A 92 -16.62 -1.61 -1.65
C LYS A 92 -17.15 -1.36 -0.24
N ALA A 93 -16.29 -1.36 0.79
CA ALA A 93 -16.67 -1.09 2.18
C ALA A 93 -16.72 0.41 2.50
N LEU A 94 -16.18 1.27 1.63
CA LEU A 94 -16.23 2.71 1.81
C LEU A 94 -17.66 3.23 1.70
N LYS A 95 -18.11 3.96 2.74
CA LYS A 95 -19.39 4.67 2.71
C LYS A 95 -19.38 5.72 1.60
N PRO A 96 -20.46 5.91 0.82
CA PRO A 96 -20.49 6.83 -0.32
C PRO A 96 -20.07 8.27 0.01
N ALA A 97 -20.36 8.74 1.23
CA ALA A 97 -20.04 10.09 1.67
C ALA A 97 -18.53 10.33 1.87
N ILE A 98 -17.81 9.33 2.41
CA ILE A 98 -16.37 9.42 2.68
C ILE A 98 -15.58 8.91 1.47
N GLY A 99 -16.09 7.86 0.82
CA GLY A 99 -15.46 7.21 -0.31
C GLY A 99 -15.23 8.14 -1.49
N LYS A 100 -16.11 9.13 -1.75
CA LYS A 100 -15.88 10.08 -2.85
C LYS A 100 -14.60 10.88 -2.71
N GLN A 101 -14.27 11.33 -1.50
CA GLN A 101 -13.07 12.12 -1.28
C GLN A 101 -11.82 11.22 -1.32
N ILE A 102 -11.87 10.07 -0.64
CA ILE A 102 -10.77 9.11 -0.65
C ILE A 102 -10.48 8.62 -2.07
N LEU A 103 -11.51 8.25 -2.84
CA LEU A 103 -11.36 7.76 -4.21
C LEU A 103 -10.90 8.84 -5.19
N ALA A 104 -11.14 10.12 -4.90
CA ALA A 104 -10.65 11.22 -5.73
C ALA A 104 -9.15 11.48 -5.52
N GLU A 105 -8.65 11.19 -4.31
CA GLU A 105 -7.23 11.35 -3.96
C GLU A 105 -6.43 10.07 -4.21
N ALA A 106 -7.08 8.90 -4.18
CA ALA A 106 -6.41 7.61 -4.30
C ALA A 106 -5.59 7.49 -5.58
N VAL A 107 -4.35 7.02 -5.44
CA VAL A 107 -3.40 6.85 -6.53
C VAL A 107 -3.37 5.38 -6.95
N PRO A 108 -3.77 5.04 -8.18
CA PRO A 108 -3.74 3.68 -8.66
C PRO A 108 -2.30 3.19 -8.86
N VAL A 109 -2.07 1.94 -8.48
CA VAL A 109 -0.81 1.22 -8.69
C VAL A 109 -0.77 0.63 -10.08
#